data_AF-A0A534QEG0-F1
#
_entry.id   AF-A0A534QEG0-F1
#
_cell.length_a   1.000
_cell.length_b   1.000
_cell.length_c   1.000
_cell.angle_alpha   90.00
_cell.angle_beta   90.00
_cell.angle_gamma   90.00
#
_symmetry.space_group_name_H-M   'P 1'
#
loop_
_entity.id
_entity.type
_entity.pdbx_description
1 polymer ?
#
loop_
_entity_poly.entity_id
_entity_poly.type
_entity_poly.pdbx_seq_one_letter_code
_entity_poly.pdbx_strand_id
1 'polypeptide(L)'
;RPDYVHFDLDPGEQAPFEQVLETALVVHETLESLEMPSYAKTTGSRGVHVYVPIVRQPTQKQVWTFAKTLAIELAARHPTLMTSVYSRVRRPSDRVLVDYNQNAWGRTLASVYSVRPHPQACVSTPVTWREVGRGVRLEDFRIDNVPARVAKLGDLWAPLVAPAGRFDLARYVRPD
;
A
#
# COMPACT_ATOMS: atom_id res chain seq x y z
N ARG A 1 8.21 17.62 3.17
CA ARG A 1 7.54 17.31 1.88
C ARG A 1 7.81 15.84 1.59
N PRO A 2 6.79 15.00 1.40
CA PRO A 2 6.97 13.57 1.14
C PRO A 2 7.55 13.29 -0.25
N ASP A 3 8.22 12.15 -0.38
CA ASP A 3 8.66 11.60 -1.66
C ASP A 3 7.66 10.56 -2.20
N TYR A 4 6.69 10.15 -1.38
CA TYR A 4 5.72 9.10 -1.68
C TYR A 4 4.33 9.49 -1.16
N VAL A 5 3.30 9.02 -1.86
CA VAL A 5 1.99 8.74 -1.26
C VAL A 5 1.84 7.24 -1.15
N HIS A 6 1.17 6.76 -0.10
CA HIS A 6 0.94 5.34 0.09
C HIS A 6 -0.44 5.03 0.65
N PHE A 7 -0.88 3.80 0.46
CA PHE A 7 -2.14 3.25 0.97
C PHE A 7 -1.81 1.99 1.75
N ASP A 8 -2.14 1.97 3.04
CA ASP A 8 -2.02 0.78 3.88
C ASP A 8 -3.35 0.03 3.88
N LEU A 9 -3.34 -1.20 3.39
CA LEU A 9 -4.51 -2.06 3.23
C LEU A 9 -4.55 -3.05 4.40
N ASP A 10 -5.27 -2.68 5.45
CA ASP A 10 -5.39 -3.46 6.69
C ASP A 10 -6.73 -4.21 6.72
N PRO A 11 -6.75 -5.54 6.72
CA PRO A 11 -8.00 -6.29 6.80
C PRO A 11 -8.71 -6.04 8.13
N GLY A 12 -10.03 -5.96 8.07
CA GLY A 12 -10.88 -6.20 9.23
C GLY A 12 -10.68 -7.61 9.78
N GLU A 13 -11.12 -7.84 11.02
CA GLU A 13 -10.87 -9.11 11.74
C GLU A 13 -11.45 -10.35 11.04
N GLN A 14 -12.45 -10.18 10.20
CA GLN A 14 -13.12 -11.24 9.44
C GLN A 14 -12.79 -11.19 7.93
N ALA A 15 -12.03 -10.19 7.48
CA ALA A 15 -11.64 -10.07 6.07
C ALA A 15 -10.43 -10.98 5.80
N PRO A 16 -10.53 -11.95 4.87
CA PRO A 16 -9.43 -12.83 4.51
C PRO A 16 -8.35 -12.07 3.71
N PHE A 17 -7.14 -12.63 3.65
CA PHE A 17 -6.01 -11.97 2.96
C PHE A 17 -6.27 -11.83 1.45
N GLU A 18 -7.00 -12.75 0.85
CA GLU A 18 -7.43 -12.70 -0.55
C GLU A 18 -8.21 -11.41 -0.85
N GLN A 19 -9.02 -10.95 0.10
CA GLN A 19 -9.76 -9.68 -0.01
C GLN A 19 -8.82 -8.46 0.04
N VAL A 20 -7.69 -8.57 0.75
CA VAL A 20 -6.63 -7.55 0.74
C VAL A 20 -5.96 -7.49 -0.63
N LEU A 21 -5.71 -8.65 -1.26
CA LEU A 21 -5.14 -8.71 -2.60
C LEU A 21 -6.10 -8.14 -3.63
N GLU A 22 -7.40 -8.47 -3.56
CA GLU A 22 -8.45 -7.87 -4.40
C GLU A 22 -8.50 -6.35 -4.22
N THR A 23 -8.49 -5.88 -2.97
CA THR A 23 -8.43 -4.44 -2.67
C THR A 23 -7.18 -3.79 -3.26
N ALA A 24 -6.03 -4.45 -3.19
CA ALA A 24 -4.78 -3.94 -3.75
C ALA A 24 -4.83 -3.83 -5.28
N LEU A 25 -5.48 -4.77 -5.97
CA LEU A 25 -5.70 -4.71 -7.42
C LEU A 25 -6.62 -3.56 -7.80
N VAL A 26 -7.73 -3.36 -7.09
CA VAL A 26 -8.63 -2.22 -7.33
C VAL A 26 -7.92 -0.88 -7.15
N VAL A 27 -7.09 -0.77 -6.10
CA VAL A 27 -6.25 0.42 -5.87
C VAL A 27 -5.26 0.60 -7.01
N HIS A 28 -4.60 -0.47 -7.45
CA HIS A 28 -3.65 -0.46 -8.57
C HIS A 28 -4.28 0.00 -9.87
N GLU A 29 -5.40 -0.60 -10.27
CA GLU A 29 -6.15 -0.26 -11.49
C GLU A 29 -6.60 1.20 -11.48
N THR A 30 -7.05 1.69 -10.32
CA THR A 30 -7.43 3.10 -10.17
C THR A 30 -6.21 4.02 -10.32
N LEU A 31 -5.07 3.68 -9.73
CA LEU A 31 -3.85 4.46 -9.87
C LEU A 31 -3.32 4.42 -11.32
N GLU A 32 -3.39 3.26 -11.98
CA GLU A 32 -3.03 3.10 -13.38
C GLU A 32 -3.91 3.97 -14.30
N SER A 33 -5.22 4.03 -14.03
CA SER A 33 -6.16 4.92 -14.77
C SER A 33 -5.84 6.41 -14.61
N LEU A 34 -5.11 6.77 -13.55
CA LEU A 34 -4.62 8.13 -13.28
C LEU A 34 -3.17 8.33 -13.74
N GLU A 35 -2.60 7.37 -14.47
CA GLU A 35 -1.20 7.36 -14.92
C GLU A 35 -0.20 7.42 -13.76
N MET A 36 -0.60 6.94 -12.57
CA MET A 36 0.24 6.91 -11.37
C MET A 36 0.95 5.57 -11.25
N PRO A 37 2.29 5.52 -11.42
CA PRO A 37 3.03 4.28 -11.21
C PRO A 37 2.92 3.84 -9.76
N SER A 38 2.58 2.58 -9.52
CA SER A 38 2.37 2.04 -8.18
C SER A 38 3.13 0.75 -7.95
N TYR A 39 3.58 0.56 -6.70
CA TYR A 39 4.42 -0.55 -6.27
C TYR A 39 3.87 -1.15 -4.98
N ALA A 40 3.73 -2.46 -4.93
CA ALA A 40 3.15 -3.17 -3.81
C ALA A 40 4.20 -3.92 -2.98
N LYS A 41 4.00 -3.95 -1.66
CA LYS A 41 4.69 -4.87 -0.77
C LYS A 41 3.71 -5.51 0.20
N THR A 42 3.93 -6.78 0.52
CA THR A 42 3.28 -7.36 1.70
C THR A 42 3.76 -6.64 2.95
N THR A 43 2.91 -6.55 3.97
CA THR A 43 3.35 -5.96 5.25
C THR A 43 4.19 -6.94 6.07
N GLY A 44 4.15 -8.23 5.73
CA GLY A 44 4.68 -9.32 6.56
C GLY A 44 3.85 -9.59 7.81
N SER A 45 2.66 -8.98 7.93
CA SER A 45 1.75 -9.19 9.06
C SER A 45 0.36 -9.64 8.60
N ARG A 46 -0.47 -8.75 8.05
CA ARG A 46 -1.84 -9.10 7.59
C ARG A 46 -2.27 -8.42 6.30
N GLY A 47 -1.48 -7.45 5.83
CA GLY A 47 -1.91 -6.47 4.85
C GLY A 47 -0.98 -6.34 3.65
N VAL A 48 -1.30 -5.38 2.79
CA VAL A 48 -0.46 -4.92 1.67
C VAL A 48 -0.30 -3.41 1.77
N HIS A 49 0.88 -2.89 1.47
CA HIS A 49 1.05 -1.46 1.21
C HIS A 49 1.22 -1.21 -0.27
N VAL A 50 0.57 -0.17 -0.77
CA VAL A 50 0.73 0.32 -2.15
C VAL A 50 1.37 1.70 -2.10
N TYR A 51 2.46 1.89 -2.83
CA TYR A 51 3.25 3.13 -2.87
C TYR A 51 3.25 3.73 -4.26
N VAL A 52 3.19 5.06 -4.33
CA VAL A 52 3.38 5.84 -5.55
C VAL A 52 4.54 6.81 -5.32
N PRO A 53 5.61 6.79 -6.14
CA PRO A 53 6.67 7.78 -6.08
C PRO A 53 6.15 9.10 -6.63
N ILE A 54 6.30 10.17 -5.85
CA ILE A 54 5.85 11.51 -6.23
C ILE A 54 7.03 12.48 -6.32
N VAL A 55 6.86 13.51 -7.15
CA VAL A 55 7.75 14.67 -7.16
C VAL A 55 7.68 15.33 -5.77
N ARG A 56 8.85 15.62 -5.17
CA ARG A 56 8.97 16.19 -3.82
C ARG A 56 8.58 17.67 -3.80
N GLN A 57 7.31 17.95 -4.02
CA GLN A 57 6.74 19.30 -4.08
C GLN A 57 5.53 19.46 -3.15
N PRO A 58 4.59 18.52 -3.02
CA PRO A 58 3.44 18.71 -2.12
C PRO A 58 3.83 18.74 -0.63
N THR A 59 3.04 19.45 0.17
CA THR A 59 3.11 19.39 1.64
C THR A 59 2.56 18.06 2.16
N GLN A 60 2.88 17.72 3.41
CA GLN A 60 2.32 16.52 4.05
C GLN A 60 0.79 16.52 4.02
N LYS A 61 0.19 17.70 4.28
CA LYS A 61 -1.27 17.89 4.28
C LYS A 61 -1.88 17.66 2.90
N GLN A 62 -1.23 18.13 1.85
CA GLN A 62 -1.66 17.89 0.47
C GLN A 62 -1.62 16.40 0.11
N VAL A 63 -0.53 15.70 0.42
CA VAL A 63 -0.40 14.25 0.20
C VAL A 63 -1.47 13.47 0.98
N TRP A 64 -1.65 13.79 2.26
CA TRP A 64 -2.69 13.15 3.09
C TRP A 64 -4.10 13.44 2.56
N THR A 65 -4.37 14.66 2.09
CA THR A 65 -5.68 15.05 1.55
C THR A 65 -5.98 14.27 0.28
N PHE A 66 -5.01 14.15 -0.62
CA PHE A 66 -5.15 13.31 -1.82
C PHE A 66 -5.44 11.85 -1.45
N ALA A 67 -4.63 11.26 -0.57
CA ALA A 67 -4.81 9.87 -0.13
C ALA A 67 -6.19 9.64 0.50
N LYS A 68 -6.65 10.59 1.33
CA LYS A 68 -7.99 10.55 1.94
C LYS A 68 -9.11 10.59 0.91
N THR A 69 -9.03 11.52 -0.05
CA THR A 69 -10.05 11.64 -1.10
C THR A 69 -10.15 10.35 -1.90
N LEU A 70 -9.01 9.79 -2.33
CA LEU A 70 -9.00 8.55 -3.10
C LEU A 70 -9.53 7.37 -2.28
N ALA A 71 -9.13 7.23 -1.01
CA ALA A 71 -9.61 6.16 -0.14
C ALA A 71 -11.12 6.24 0.13
N ILE A 72 -11.67 7.44 0.32
CA ILE A 72 -13.12 7.64 0.48
C ILE A 72 -13.87 7.25 -0.79
N GLU A 73 -13.38 7.69 -1.94
CA GLU A 73 -14.00 7.42 -3.23
C GLU A 73 -13.99 5.92 -3.56
N LEU A 74 -12.85 5.25 -3.37
CA LEU A 74 -12.72 3.81 -3.56
C LEU A 74 -13.66 3.03 -2.63
N ALA A 75 -13.74 3.41 -1.36
CA ALA A 75 -14.66 2.79 -0.41
C ALA A 75 -16.14 3.03 -0.76
N ALA A 76 -16.48 4.17 -1.37
CA ALA A 76 -17.84 4.44 -1.83
C ALA A 76 -18.21 3.59 -3.06
N ARG A 77 -17.26 3.37 -3.98
CA ARG A 77 -17.47 2.54 -5.18
C ARG A 77 -17.46 1.04 -4.90
N HIS A 78 -16.72 0.60 -3.88
CA HIS A 78 -16.57 -0.80 -3.50
C HIS A 78 -16.96 -1.06 -2.03
N PRO A 79 -18.21 -0.73 -1.63
CA PRO A 79 -18.61 -0.69 -0.23
C PRO A 79 -18.67 -2.07 0.43
N THR A 80 -18.74 -3.16 -0.35
CA THR A 80 -18.69 -4.54 0.16
C THR A 80 -17.26 -5.05 0.37
N LEU A 81 -16.28 -4.45 -0.33
CA LEU A 81 -14.90 -4.90 -0.34
C LEU A 81 -14.05 -4.13 0.67
N MET A 82 -14.21 -2.81 0.72
CA MET A 82 -13.31 -1.93 1.46
C MET A 82 -14.04 -0.81 2.21
N THR A 83 -13.33 -0.15 3.11
CA THR A 83 -13.83 0.96 3.93
C THR A 83 -12.75 2.01 4.14
N SER A 84 -13.17 3.26 4.36
CA SER A 84 -12.31 4.38 4.77
C SER A 84 -12.56 4.80 6.23
N VAL A 85 -13.41 4.04 6.96
CA VAL A 85 -13.74 4.30 8.36
C VAL A 85 -12.59 3.87 9.26
N TYR A 86 -11.80 4.85 9.70
CA TYR A 86 -10.62 4.61 10.55
C TYR A 86 -10.96 4.17 11.99
N SER A 87 -12.14 4.54 12.50
CA SER A 87 -12.53 4.20 13.88
C SER A 87 -12.68 2.68 14.03
N ARG A 88 -11.79 2.05 14.79
CA ARG A 88 -11.81 0.59 15.04
C ARG A 88 -13.16 0.07 15.53
N VAL A 89 -13.89 0.86 16.32
CA VAL A 89 -15.21 0.48 16.87
C VAL A 89 -16.32 0.55 15.81
N ARG A 90 -16.22 1.46 14.85
CA ARG A 90 -17.25 1.66 13.82
C ARG A 90 -16.90 0.99 12.49
N ARG A 91 -15.64 0.58 12.31
CA ARG A 91 -15.14 -0.05 11.09
C ARG A 91 -15.77 -1.44 10.94
N PRO A 92 -16.37 -1.77 9.78
CA PRO A 92 -16.83 -3.13 9.50
C PRO A 92 -15.69 -4.14 9.64
N SER A 93 -15.96 -5.28 10.27
CA SER A 93 -14.96 -6.34 10.52
C SER A 93 -14.67 -7.18 9.28
N ASP A 94 -15.54 -7.17 8.29
CA ASP A 94 -15.52 -7.97 7.06
C ASP A 94 -14.95 -7.22 5.85
N ARG A 95 -14.39 -6.02 6.04
CA ARG A 95 -13.88 -5.16 4.96
C ARG A 95 -12.43 -4.79 5.17
N VAL A 96 -11.73 -4.47 4.08
CA VAL A 96 -10.35 -3.97 4.12
C VAL A 96 -10.36 -2.45 4.33
N LEU A 97 -9.63 -1.97 5.33
CA LEU A 97 -9.40 -0.54 5.53
C LEU A 97 -8.38 -0.06 4.49
N VAL A 98 -8.75 0.95 3.70
CA VAL A 98 -7.79 1.76 2.94
C VAL A 98 -7.30 2.88 3.85
N ASP A 99 -6.26 2.61 4.64
CA ASP A 99 -5.77 3.52 5.67
C ASP A 99 -4.91 4.63 5.07
N TYR A 100 -5.56 5.75 4.76
CA TYR A 100 -4.89 6.97 4.33
C TYR A 100 -4.17 7.69 5.47
N ASN A 101 -4.50 7.41 6.75
CA ASN A 101 -3.93 8.13 7.90
C ASN A 101 -2.45 7.84 8.11
N GLN A 102 -1.91 6.77 7.51
CA GLN A 102 -0.47 6.51 7.49
C GLN A 102 0.33 7.60 6.76
N ASN A 103 -0.31 8.40 5.91
CA ASN A 103 0.29 9.60 5.32
C ASN A 103 0.31 10.81 6.26
N ALA A 104 -0.18 10.70 7.51
CA ALA A 104 -0.02 11.78 8.48
C ALA A 104 1.42 11.80 9.04
N TRP A 105 1.84 12.97 9.52
CA TRP A 105 3.15 13.09 10.16
C TRP A 105 3.24 12.22 11.43
N GLY A 106 4.41 11.61 11.66
CA GLY A 106 4.71 10.82 12.87
C GLY A 106 4.07 9.43 12.91
N ARG A 107 3.55 8.93 11.80
CA ARG A 107 3.03 7.55 11.70
C ARG A 107 4.16 6.55 11.52
N THR A 108 3.93 5.33 12.00
CA THR A 108 4.90 4.24 11.92
C THR A 108 4.51 3.27 10.83
N LEU A 109 5.50 2.82 10.06
CA LEU A 109 5.26 1.90 8.96
C LEU A 109 6.50 1.01 8.78
N ALA A 110 6.29 -0.31 8.70
CA ALA A 110 7.37 -1.27 8.55
C ALA A 110 8.15 -1.03 7.26
N SER A 111 9.48 -0.89 7.36
CA SER A 111 10.33 -0.64 6.19
C SER A 111 10.30 -1.81 5.22
N VAL A 112 10.68 -1.56 3.97
CA VAL A 112 10.90 -2.62 2.99
C VAL A 112 11.97 -3.60 3.52
N TYR A 113 11.74 -4.90 3.30
CA TYR A 113 12.58 -6.01 3.75
C TYR A 113 12.73 -6.17 5.28
N SER A 114 11.97 -5.44 6.11
CA SER A 114 11.98 -5.68 7.57
C SER A 114 11.25 -6.99 7.91
N VAL A 115 11.87 -7.80 8.78
CA VAL A 115 11.23 -8.96 9.40
C VAL A 115 10.14 -8.48 10.38
N ARG A 116 9.04 -9.22 10.46
CA ARG A 116 7.90 -8.93 11.33
C ARG A 116 7.77 -9.98 12.44
N PRO A 117 7.17 -9.61 13.60
CA PRO A 117 6.87 -10.56 14.68
C PRO A 117 5.67 -11.45 14.30
N HIS A 118 5.83 -12.22 13.23
CA HIS A 118 4.89 -13.23 12.75
C HIS A 118 5.45 -14.62 13.12
N PRO A 119 4.63 -15.64 13.45
CA PRO A 119 5.12 -16.97 13.84
C PRO A 119 6.09 -17.61 12.84
N GLN A 120 5.97 -17.25 11.55
CA GLN A 120 6.86 -17.74 10.48
C GLN A 120 7.95 -16.74 10.07
N ALA A 121 8.21 -15.72 10.89
CA ALA A 121 9.19 -14.67 10.61
C ALA A 121 9.02 -14.04 9.21
N CYS A 122 7.77 -13.72 8.87
CA CYS A 122 7.43 -13.12 7.59
C CYS A 122 8.08 -11.73 7.42
N VAL A 123 8.38 -11.37 6.19
CA VAL A 123 9.11 -10.15 5.83
C VAL A 123 8.20 -9.20 5.06
N SER A 124 8.30 -7.90 5.32
CA SER A 124 7.62 -6.90 4.49
C SER A 124 8.28 -6.83 3.11
N THR A 125 7.72 -7.53 2.14
CA THR A 125 8.45 -7.89 0.91
C THR A 125 7.80 -7.28 -0.32
N PRO A 126 8.56 -6.57 -1.17
CA PRO A 126 8.11 -6.16 -2.50
C PRO A 126 7.59 -7.32 -3.33
N VAL A 127 6.43 -7.11 -3.95
CA VAL A 127 5.77 -8.09 -4.83
C VAL A 127 5.39 -7.42 -6.15
N THR A 128 5.36 -8.21 -7.21
CA THR A 128 4.86 -7.75 -8.51
C THR A 128 3.33 -7.78 -8.53
N TRP A 129 2.69 -6.94 -9.35
CA TRP A 129 1.24 -7.00 -9.53
C TRP A 129 0.75 -8.34 -10.09
N ARG A 130 1.58 -9.01 -10.90
CA ARG A 130 1.32 -10.40 -11.34
C ARG A 130 1.29 -11.40 -10.18
N GLU A 131 2.14 -11.22 -9.17
CA GLU A 131 2.12 -12.06 -7.97
C GLU A 131 0.88 -11.78 -7.12
N VAL A 132 0.50 -10.51 -6.96
CA VAL A 132 -0.75 -10.13 -6.29
C VAL A 132 -1.95 -10.79 -6.98
N GLY A 133 -2.07 -10.67 -8.31
CA GLY A 133 -3.15 -11.29 -9.08
C GLY A 133 -3.15 -12.82 -9.09
N ARG A 134 -2.02 -13.46 -8.75
CA ARG A 134 -1.93 -14.92 -8.60
C ARG A 134 -2.29 -15.42 -7.20
N GLY A 135 -2.49 -14.53 -6.22
CA GLY A 135 -2.82 -14.93 -4.85
C GLY A 135 -1.60 -15.34 -4.02
N VAL A 136 -0.55 -14.50 -3.96
CA VAL A 136 0.55 -14.75 -3.02
C VAL A 136 0.06 -14.80 -1.57
N ARG A 137 0.82 -15.49 -0.73
CA ARG A 137 0.60 -15.53 0.71
C ARG A 137 1.69 -14.78 1.46
N LEU A 138 1.39 -14.38 2.70
CA LEU A 138 2.37 -13.76 3.57
C LEU A 138 3.54 -14.71 3.86
N GLU A 139 3.25 -16.00 4.01
CA GLU A 139 4.23 -17.05 4.34
C GLU A 139 5.16 -17.41 3.17
N ASP A 140 4.85 -16.93 1.96
CA ASP A 140 5.75 -17.06 0.81
C ASP A 140 7.01 -16.21 1.00
N PHE A 141 6.98 -15.22 1.92
CA PHE A 141 8.06 -14.27 2.14
C PHE A 141 8.51 -14.25 3.60
N ARG A 142 9.63 -14.93 3.87
CA ARG A 142 10.17 -15.16 5.20
C ARG A 142 11.66 -14.81 5.26
N ILE A 143 12.17 -14.65 6.48
CA ILE A 143 13.57 -14.31 6.72
C ILE A 143 14.55 -15.28 6.04
N ASP A 144 14.18 -16.56 5.93
CA ASP A 144 15.01 -17.64 5.39
C ASP A 144 15.00 -17.73 3.85
N ASN A 145 14.00 -17.14 3.16
CA ASN A 145 13.85 -17.29 1.71
C ASN A 145 13.95 -15.97 0.92
N VAL A 146 13.69 -14.82 1.55
CA VAL A 146 13.71 -13.50 0.87
C VAL A 146 15.10 -13.14 0.33
N PRO A 147 16.23 -13.41 1.00
CA PRO A 147 17.55 -13.13 0.42
C PRO A 147 17.79 -13.80 -0.94
N ALA A 148 17.40 -15.08 -1.09
CA ALA A 148 17.51 -15.81 -2.35
C ALA A 148 16.58 -15.24 -3.43
N ARG A 149 15.39 -14.78 -3.04
CA ARG A 149 14.46 -14.08 -3.93
C ARG A 149 15.06 -12.78 -4.46
N VAL A 150 15.64 -11.96 -3.60
CA VAL A 150 16.30 -10.69 -4.01
C VAL A 150 17.47 -10.96 -4.93
N ALA A 151 18.29 -11.98 -4.64
CA ALA A 151 19.38 -12.38 -5.53
C ALA A 151 18.89 -12.80 -6.94
N LYS A 152 17.70 -13.43 -7.01
CA LYS A 152 17.10 -13.90 -8.27
C LYS A 152 16.39 -12.80 -9.06
N LEU A 153 15.64 -11.93 -8.39
CA LEU A 153 14.75 -10.96 -9.04
C LEU A 153 15.32 -9.53 -9.08
N GLY A 154 16.38 -9.27 -8.32
CA GLY A 154 16.83 -7.92 -8.02
C GLY A 154 15.92 -7.22 -7.01
N ASP A 155 16.15 -5.92 -6.82
CA ASP A 155 15.32 -5.11 -5.93
C ASP A 155 14.09 -4.55 -6.67
N LEU A 156 12.94 -5.19 -6.45
CA LEU A 156 11.66 -4.74 -7.02
C LEU A 156 11.21 -3.37 -6.47
N TRP A 157 11.83 -2.88 -5.39
CA TRP A 157 11.53 -1.56 -4.82
C TRP A 157 12.40 -0.44 -5.40
N ALA A 158 13.47 -0.78 -6.12
CA ALA A 158 14.41 0.19 -6.68
C ALA A 158 13.75 1.31 -7.52
N PRO A 159 12.72 1.06 -8.35
CA PRO A 159 12.05 2.12 -9.10
C PRO A 159 11.41 3.20 -8.20
N LEU A 160 11.03 2.86 -6.97
CA LEU A 160 10.40 3.80 -6.05
C LEU A 160 11.39 4.90 -5.62
N VAL A 161 12.67 4.56 -5.43
CA VAL A 161 13.72 5.51 -5.01
C VAL A 161 14.43 6.17 -6.19
N ALA A 162 14.07 5.84 -7.43
CA ALA A 162 14.69 6.41 -8.62
C ALA A 162 14.38 7.92 -8.78
N PRO A 163 15.30 8.72 -9.35
CA PRO A 163 15.05 10.14 -9.64
C PRO A 163 13.98 10.35 -10.73
N ALA A 164 13.91 9.42 -11.70
CA ALA A 164 12.98 9.48 -12.82
C ALA A 164 11.67 8.71 -12.53
N GLY A 165 10.63 8.96 -13.33
CA GLY A 165 9.36 8.23 -13.24
C GLY A 165 8.50 8.58 -12.01
N ARG A 166 8.76 9.73 -11.38
CA ARG A 166 7.99 10.22 -10.24
C ARG A 166 6.76 10.97 -10.71
N PHE A 167 5.62 10.70 -10.10
CA PHE A 167 4.35 11.32 -10.45
C PHE A 167 4.25 12.75 -9.92
N ASP A 168 3.75 13.65 -10.76
CA ASP A 168 3.47 15.03 -10.36
C ASP A 168 2.10 15.14 -9.68
N LEU A 169 2.09 14.88 -8.37
CA LEU A 169 0.88 14.94 -7.56
C LEU A 169 0.33 16.38 -7.41
N ALA A 170 1.12 17.42 -7.73
CA ALA A 170 0.68 18.80 -7.66
C ALA A 170 -0.56 19.07 -8.54
N ARG A 171 -0.75 18.27 -9.60
CA ARG A 171 -1.90 18.31 -10.50
C ARG A 171 -3.24 17.99 -9.82
N TYR A 172 -3.21 17.31 -8.67
CA TYR A 172 -4.39 16.83 -7.95
C TYR A 172 -4.60 17.51 -6.59
N VAL A 173 -3.71 18.42 -6.21
CA VAL A 173 -3.78 19.11 -4.92
C VAL A 173 -3.79 20.61 -5.16
N ARG A 174 -4.67 21.33 -4.46
CA ARG A 174 -4.71 22.79 -4.60
C ARG A 174 -3.43 23.40 -4.00
N PRO A 175 -2.85 24.44 -4.64
CA PRO A 175 -1.80 25.23 -4.00
C PRO A 175 -2.33 25.85 -2.70
N ASP A 176 -1.45 25.91 -1.71
CA ASP A 176 -1.72 26.57 -0.43
C ASP A 176 -1.82 28.10 -0.61
#